data_AF-A0AAQ2Y4Y5-F1
#
_entry.id   AF-A0AAQ2Y4Y5-F1
#
_cell.length_a   1.000
_cell.length_b   1.000
_cell.length_c   1.000
_cell.angle_alpha   90.00
_cell.angle_beta   90.00
_cell.angle_gamma   90.00
#
_symmetry.space_group_name_H-M   'P 1'
#
loop_
_entity.id
_entity.type
_entity.pdbx_description
1 polymer ?
#
loop_
_entity_poly.entity_id
_entity_poly.type
_entity_poly.pdbx_seq_one_letter_code
_entity_poly.pdbx_strand_id
1 'polypeptide(L)' 'MRRWHRLVRLLLEEEGITQFVFGSAGSGHIAICSPYLRGRLIVSSTPKKEKRTLQNVRRDVRRLKIPQEVCDD' A
#
# COMPACT_ATOMS: atom_id res chain seq x y z
N MET A 1 14.72 0.67 -6.74
CA MET A 1 13.39 0.53 -7.38
C MET A 1 12.83 -0.90 -7.29
N ARG A 2 13.34 -1.91 -8.02
CA ARG A 2 12.75 -3.28 -8.03
C ARG A 2 12.58 -3.92 -6.63
N ARG A 3 13.61 -3.84 -5.78
CA ARG A 3 13.55 -4.36 -4.40
C ARG A 3 12.47 -3.67 -3.56
N TRP A 4 12.40 -2.35 -3.62
CA TRP A 4 11.41 -1.57 -2.89
C TRP A 4 9.98 -1.92 -3.30
N HIS A 5 9.71 -1.99 -4.60
CA HIS A 5 8.39 -2.41 -5.11
C HIS A 5 8.02 -3.82 -4.64
N ARG A 6 8.99 -4.74 -4.59
CA ARG A 6 8.76 -6.10 -4.06
C ARG A 6 8.36 -6.07 -2.58
N LEU A 7 9.03 -5.25 -1.77
CA LEU A 7 8.70 -5.11 -0.34
C LEU A 7 7.30 -4.51 -0.13
N VAL A 8 6.96 -3.47 -0.89
CA VAL A 8 5.63 -2.86 -0.83
C VAL A 8 4.55 -3.86 -1.28
N ARG A 9 4.81 -4.62 -2.35
CA ARG A 9 3.91 -5.70 -2.81
C ARG A 9 3.65 -6.74 -1.72
N LEU A 10 4.71 -7.29 -1.12
CA LEU A 10 4.59 -8.29 -0.06
C LEU A 10 3.78 -7.76 1.13
N LEU A 11 4.01 -6.50 1.52
CA LEU A 11 3.24 -5.86 2.59
C LEU A 11 1.76 -5.70 2.25
N LEU A 12 1.43 -5.36 1.00
CA LEU A 12 0.04 -5.27 0.55
C LEU A 12 -0.63 -6.64 0.60
N GLU A 13 0.06 -7.68 0.11
CA GLU A 13 -0.42 -9.07 0.15
C GLU A 13 -0.64 -9.56 1.59
N GLU A 14 0.28 -9.28 2.52
CA GLU A 14 0.16 -9.57 3.96
C GLU A 14 -1.07 -8.91 4.60
N GLU A 15 -1.45 -7.71 4.14
CA GLU A 15 -2.63 -7.00 4.63
C GLU A 15 -3.91 -7.41 3.86
N GLY A 16 -3.84 -8.41 2.99
CA GLY A 16 -4.96 -8.97 2.22
C GLY A 16 -5.32 -8.17 0.95
N ILE A 17 -4.43 -7.30 0.49
CA ILE A 17 -4.62 -6.49 -0.72
C ILE A 17 -3.97 -7.22 -1.90
N THR A 18 -4.73 -8.08 -2.58
CA THR A 18 -4.23 -8.94 -3.67
C THR A 18 -4.38 -8.31 -5.06
N GLN A 19 -5.32 -7.38 -5.24
CA GLN A 19 -5.51 -6.65 -6.49
C GLN A 19 -5.08 -5.19 -6.31
N PHE A 20 -4.03 -4.77 -6.99
CA PHE A 20 -3.58 -3.39 -6.97
C PHE A 20 -2.73 -3.05 -8.19
N VAL A 21 -2.65 -1.76 -8.51
CA VAL A 21 -1.79 -1.22 -9.56
C VAL A 21 -0.86 -0.15 -9.00
N PHE A 22 0.39 -0.18 -9.46
CA PHE A 22 1.34 0.91 -9.21
C PHE A 22 1.19 1.99 -10.28
N GLY A 23 1.09 3.24 -9.87
CA GLY A 23 1.10 4.41 -10.74
C GLY A 23 2.17 5.43 -10.33
N SER A 24 2.46 6.39 -11.20
CA SER A 24 3.27 7.55 -10.84
C SER A 24 2.44 8.57 -10.07
N ALA A 25 2.97 9.10 -8.98
CA ALA A 25 2.31 10.16 -8.19
C ALA A 25 3.05 11.50 -8.28
N GLY A 26 4.03 11.64 -9.19
CA GLY A 26 4.94 12.78 -9.26
C GLY A 26 6.05 12.73 -8.20
N SER A 27 7.02 13.64 -8.32
CA SER A 27 8.04 13.98 -7.31
C SER A 27 8.58 12.83 -6.45
N GLY A 28 9.07 11.74 -7.06
CA GLY A 28 9.68 10.64 -6.30
C GLY A 28 8.71 9.81 -5.45
N HIS A 29 7.43 9.77 -5.83
CA HIS A 29 6.39 8.96 -5.18
C HIS A 29 5.71 8.03 -6.19
N ILE A 30 5.19 6.91 -5.68
CA ILE A 30 4.31 6.00 -6.38
C ILE A 30 2.92 6.04 -5.74
N ALA A 31 1.90 5.94 -6.59
CA ALA A 31 0.53 5.70 -6.18
C ALA A 31 0.26 4.20 -6.21
N ILE A 32 -0.49 3.72 -5.23
CA ILE A 32 -1.01 2.35 -5.15
C ILE A 32 -2.53 2.49 -5.14
N CYS A 33 -3.17 1.98 -6.18
CA CYS A 33 -4.62 1.96 -6.30
C CYS A 33 -5.11 0.52 -6.19
N SER A 34 -6.15 0.29 -5.40
CA SER A 34 -6.72 -1.03 -5.17
C SER A 34 -8.23 -0.90 -4.89
N PRO A 35 -9.08 -1.82 -5.37
CA PRO A 35 -10.49 -1.84 -4.98
C PRO A 35 -10.69 -2.11 -3.48
N TYR A 36 -9.68 -2.63 -2.77
CA TYR A 36 -9.75 -2.91 -1.33
C TYR A 36 -9.36 -1.71 -0.45
N LEU A 37 -8.97 -0.59 -1.07
CA LEU A 37 -8.66 0.66 -0.40
C LEU A 37 -9.73 1.69 -0.76
N ARG A 38 -10.15 2.52 0.20
CA ARG A 38 -11.09 3.65 0.01
C ARG A 38 -10.58 4.76 -0.93
N GLY A 39 -9.39 4.60 -1.52
CA GLY A 39 -8.76 5.58 -2.39
C GLY A 39 -7.37 5.13 -2.84
N ARG A 40 -6.51 6.10 -3.16
CA ARG A 40 -5.11 5.85 -3.53
C ARG A 40 -4.18 6.01 -2.33
N LEU A 41 -3.22 5.11 -2.19
CA LEU A 41 -2.14 5.20 -1.23
C LEU A 41 -0.89 5.76 -1.92
N ILE A 42 -0.34 6.87 -1.41
CA ILE A 42 0.87 7.50 -1.95
C ILE A 42 2.06 7.18 -1.05
N VAL A 43 3.12 6.63 -1.63
CA VAL A 43 4.34 6.29 -0.89
C VAL A 43 5.57 6.72 -1.67
N SER A 44 6.71 6.89 -0.99
CA SER A 44 7.97 7.21 -1.65
C SER A 44 8.37 6.11 -2.64
N SER A 45 8.87 6.48 -3.82
CA SER A 45 9.37 5.53 -4.82
C SER A 45 10.73 4.94 -4.44
N THR A 46 11.50 5.66 -3.61
CA THR A 46 12.73 5.18 -2.98
C THR A 46 12.82 5.72 -1.55
N PRO A 47 12.74 4.87 -0.51
CA PRO A 47 12.79 5.32 0.87
C PRO A 47 14.23 5.59 1.34
N LYS A 48 14.44 6.69 2.08
CA LYS A 48 15.70 6.92 2.81
C LYS A 48 15.83 6.03 4.06
N LYS A 49 14.69 5.62 4.65
CA LYS A 49 14.60 4.76 5.84
C LYS A 49 13.61 3.63 5.58
N GLU A 50 14.06 2.52 4.97
CA GLU A 50 13.22 1.42 4.47
C GLU A 50 12.24 0.89 5.52
N LYS A 51 12.74 0.45 6.69
CA LYS A 51 11.91 -0.12 7.78
C LYS A 51 10.81 0.83 8.27
N ARG A 52 11.16 2.08 8.57
CA ARG A 52 10.19 3.10 9.03
C ARG A 52 9.17 3.43 7.95
N THR A 53 9.61 3.49 6.69
CA THR A 53 8.71 3.78 5.57
C THR A 53 7.70 2.66 5.39
N LEU A 54 8.11 1.38 5.45
CA LEU A 54 7.19 0.24 5.40
C LEU A 54 6.18 0.25 6.54
N GLN A 55 6.60 0.60 7.77
CA GLN A 55 5.66 0.73 8.89
C GLN A 55 4.60 1.81 8.64
N ASN A 56 4.98 2.94 8.04
CA ASN A 56 4.03 3.97 7.64
C ASN A 56 3.08 3.43 6.55
N VAL A 57 3.60 2.75 5.53
CA VAL A 57 2.77 2.12 4.48
C VAL A 57 1.75 1.18 5.11
N ARG A 58 2.17 0.27 6.01
CA ARG A 58 1.27 -0.67 6.68
C ARG A 58 0.17 0.05 7.45
N ARG A 59 0.52 1.09 8.21
CA ARG A 59 -0.45 1.89 8.96
C ARG A 59 -1.45 2.56 8.03
N ASP A 60 -1.00 3.11 6.91
CA ASP A 60 -1.85 3.83 5.98
C ASP A 60 -2.75 2.86 5.20
N VAL A 61 -2.26 1.67 4.83
CA VAL A 61 -3.08 0.56 4.30
C VAL A 61 -4.20 0.21 5.27
N ARG A 62 -3.90 -0.03 6.54
CA ARG A 62 -4.92 -0.38 7.55
C ARG A 62 -5.99 0.69 7.74
N ARG A 63 -5.60 1.98 7.64
CA ARG A 63 -6.53 3.11 7.72
C ARG A 63 -7.43 3.23 6.49
N LEU A 64 -6.89 2.90 5.32
CA LEU A 64 -7.58 3.02 4.05
C LEU A 64 -8.38 1.77 3.67
N LYS A 65 -8.10 0.62 4.30
CA LYS A 65 -8.77 -0.65 4.01
C LYS A 65 -10.27 -0.51 4.23
N ILE A 66 -11.05 -1.04 3.29
CA ILE A 66 -12.50 -1.12 3.43
C ILE A 66 -12.81 -2.13 4.55
N PRO A 67 -13.63 -1.78 5.56
CA PRO A 67 -14.07 -2.76 6.55
C PRO A 67 -14.77 -3.91 5.83
N GLN A 68 -14.36 -5.14 6.11
CA GLN A 68 -15.25 -6.27 5.88
C GLN A 68 -16.28 -6.18 7.00
N GLU A 69 -17.46 -5.63 6.71
CA GLU A 69 -18.61 -5.91 7.55
C GLU A 69 -18.75 -7.43 7.59
N VAL A 70 -18.61 -8.00 8.78
CA VAL A 70 -18.90 -9.41 9.01
C VAL A 70 -20.40 -9.51 8.80
N CYS A 71 -20.82 -10.10 7.68
CA CYS A 71 -22.18 -10.61 7.57
C CYS A 71 -22.24 -11.82 8.51
N ASP A 72 -22.65 -11.56 9.76
CA ASP A 72 -23.22 -12.60 10.62
C ASP A 72 -24.55 -13.02 9.95
N ASP A 73 -24.59 -14.28 9.50
CA ASP A 73 -25.75 -14.96 8.92
C ASP A 73 -26.80 -15.29 10.00
#